data_AF-A0A0X3PRX1-F1
#
_entry.id   AF-A0A0X3PRX1-F1
#
_cell.length_a   1.000
_cell.length_b   1.000
_cell.length_c   1.000
_cell.angle_alpha   90.00
_cell.angle_beta   90.00
_cell.angle_gamma   90.00
#
_symmetry.space_group_name_H-M   'P 1'
#
loop_
_entity.id
_entity.type
_entity.pdbx_description
1 polymer ?
#
loop_
_entity_poly.entity_id
_entity_poly.type
_entity_poly.pdbx_seq_one_letter_code
_entity_poly.pdbx_strand_id
1 'polypeptide(L)'
;MCAGAMSTGSVSGFDPWKTYHESPAEQAAIKERAKFRDAMKEEYRRIKTNPFNPPQGVIHDPAMQRWFSARVTYAEYLQPSKKGTLVFLLFGGAIAGLYGLISIRRNRLLEPVEKGQLSYRDRALTAMPR
;
A
#
# COMPACT_ATOMS: atom_id res chain seq x y z
N MET A 1 -19.86 -29.34 -18.77
CA MET A 1 -19.55 -27.99 -18.27
C MET A 1 -20.15 -27.87 -16.87
N CYS A 2 -19.36 -28.15 -15.82
CA CYS A 2 -19.83 -28.05 -14.43
C CYS A 2 -19.15 -26.85 -13.80
N ALA A 3 -19.93 -25.81 -13.51
CA ALA A 3 -19.47 -24.64 -12.76
C ALA A 3 -19.24 -25.08 -11.30
N GLY A 4 -17.97 -25.22 -10.92
CA GLY A 4 -17.58 -25.41 -9.52
C GLY A 4 -17.77 -24.10 -8.77
N ALA A 5 -18.69 -24.10 -7.80
CA ALA A 5 -18.88 -22.98 -6.89
C ALA A 5 -17.58 -22.70 -6.14
N MET A 6 -16.95 -21.55 -6.42
CA MET A 6 -15.87 -21.01 -5.59
C MET A 6 -16.49 -20.66 -4.24
N SER A 7 -16.25 -21.48 -3.21
CA SER A 7 -16.62 -21.10 -1.85
C SER A 7 -15.76 -19.90 -1.46
N THR A 8 -16.40 -18.73 -1.42
CA THR A 8 -15.82 -17.52 -0.85
C THR A 8 -15.73 -17.71 0.65
N GLY A 9 -14.66 -18.37 1.09
CA GLY A 9 -14.34 -18.52 2.50
C GLY A 9 -14.03 -17.16 3.12
N SER A 10 -15.05 -16.51 3.68
CA SER A 10 -14.89 -15.36 4.54
C SER A 10 -14.11 -15.77 5.77
N VAL A 11 -12.96 -15.12 6.02
CA VAL A 11 -12.20 -15.30 7.26
C VAL A 11 -12.99 -14.66 8.40
N SER A 12 -13.86 -15.44 9.02
CA SER A 12 -14.59 -15.03 10.22
C SER A 12 -14.17 -15.93 11.39
N GLY A 13 -13.14 -15.51 12.13
CA GLY A 13 -12.78 -16.03 13.44
C GLY A 13 -12.42 -17.52 13.54
N PHE A 14 -11.86 -17.93 14.68
CA PHE A 14 -11.78 -19.34 15.05
C PHE A 14 -13.18 -19.81 15.40
N ASP A 15 -13.79 -20.66 14.58
CA ASP A 15 -15.04 -21.35 14.88
C ASP A 15 -14.70 -22.75 15.43
N PRO A 16 -14.79 -22.99 16.76
CA PRO A 16 -14.41 -24.25 17.38
C PRO A 16 -15.18 -25.45 16.81
N TRP A 17 -16.35 -25.23 16.22
CA TRP A 17 -17.26 -26.29 15.78
C TRP A 17 -17.10 -26.64 14.29
N LYS A 18 -16.41 -25.80 13.52
CA LYS A 18 -16.12 -26.05 12.09
C LYS A 18 -14.65 -26.36 11.82
N THR A 19 -13.73 -25.88 12.65
CA THR A 19 -12.27 -26.04 12.46
C THR A 19 -11.80 -27.50 12.45
N TYR A 20 -12.53 -28.40 13.11
CA TYR A 20 -12.12 -29.81 13.26
C TYR A 20 -12.86 -30.77 12.31
N HIS A 21 -13.89 -30.30 11.59
CA HIS A 21 -14.72 -31.12 10.70
C HIS A 21 -14.52 -30.68 9.25
N GLU A 22 -13.28 -30.79 8.77
CA GLU A 22 -12.91 -30.46 7.39
C GLU A 22 -13.44 -31.51 6.42
N SER A 23 -14.06 -31.07 5.33
CA SER A 23 -14.48 -31.96 4.24
C SER A 23 -13.26 -32.65 3.60
N PRO A 24 -13.42 -33.82 2.94
CA PRO A 24 -12.30 -34.49 2.28
C PRO A 24 -11.56 -33.61 1.26
N ALA A 25 -12.28 -32.68 0.61
CA ALA A 25 -11.71 -31.72 -0.34
C ALA A 25 -10.86 -30.65 0.37
N GLU A 26 -11.31 -30.12 1.50
CA GLU A 26 -10.55 -29.16 2.31
C GLU A 26 -9.31 -29.80 2.91
N GLN A 27 -9.41 -31.04 3.39
CA GLN A 27 -8.26 -31.81 3.88
C GLN A 27 -7.21 -32.02 2.78
N ALA A 28 -7.64 -32.34 1.55
CA ALA A 28 -6.73 -32.44 0.42
C ALA A 28 -6.03 -31.10 0.15
N ALA A 29 -6.78 -29.99 0.13
CA ALA A 29 -6.19 -28.65 -0.06
C ALA A 29 -5.22 -28.26 1.06
N ILE A 30 -5.50 -28.61 2.32
CA ILE A 30 -4.59 -28.39 3.46
C ILE A 30 -3.31 -29.19 3.29
N LYS A 31 -3.42 -30.47 2.90
CA LYS A 31 -2.27 -31.33 2.64
C LYS A 31 -1.42 -30.79 1.50
N GLU A 32 -2.02 -30.33 0.40
CA GLU A 32 -1.27 -29.70 -0.70
C GLU A 32 -0.55 -28.43 -0.24
N ARG A 33 -1.20 -27.54 0.51
CA ARG A 33 -0.54 -26.35 1.09
C ARG A 33 0.60 -26.71 2.04
N ALA A 34 0.45 -27.77 2.83
CA ALA A 34 1.48 -28.27 3.73
C ALA A 34 2.70 -28.78 2.95
N LYS A 35 2.47 -29.56 1.87
CA LYS A 35 3.53 -30.05 0.97
C LYS A 35 4.36 -28.89 0.40
N PHE A 36 3.71 -27.83 -0.10
CA PHE A 36 4.42 -26.65 -0.61
C PHE A 36 5.26 -25.97 0.48
N ARG A 37 4.71 -25.82 1.69
CA ARG A 37 5.42 -25.21 2.81
C ARG A 37 6.65 -26.03 3.22
N ASP A 38 6.51 -27.35 3.26
CA ASP A 38 7.60 -28.23 3.67
C ASP A 38 8.71 -28.27 2.61
N ALA A 39 8.36 -28.25 1.31
CA ALA A 39 9.33 -28.09 0.24
C ALA A 39 10.14 -26.77 0.35
N MET A 40 9.47 -25.64 0.57
CA MET A 40 10.16 -24.34 0.76
C MET A 40 11.06 -24.33 1.99
N LYS A 41 10.63 -24.95 3.10
CA LYS A 41 11.46 -25.08 4.31
C LYS A 41 12.67 -25.96 4.06
N GLU A 42 12.52 -27.03 3.30
CA GLU A 42 13.61 -27.94 2.96
C GLU A 42 14.68 -27.22 2.13
N GLU A 43 14.27 -26.46 1.12
CA GLU A 43 15.19 -25.61 0.32
C GLU A 43 15.97 -24.63 1.22
N TYR A 44 15.27 -23.90 2.09
CA TYR A 44 15.91 -22.97 3.02
C TYR A 44 16.91 -23.66 3.96
N ARG A 45 16.54 -24.82 4.52
CA ARG A 45 17.42 -25.60 5.39
C ARG A 45 18.67 -26.03 4.66
N ARG A 46 18.56 -26.57 3.44
CA ARG A 46 19.70 -26.99 2.60
C ARG A 46 20.70 -25.84 2.39
N ILE A 47 20.21 -24.63 2.12
CA ILE A 47 21.07 -23.45 1.93
C ILE A 47 21.72 -23.02 3.24
N LYS A 48 20.94 -22.98 4.33
CA LYS A 48 21.40 -22.43 5.61
C LYS A 48 22.36 -23.35 6.37
N THR A 49 22.15 -24.67 6.31
CA THR A 49 22.96 -25.64 7.07
C THR A 49 24.19 -26.13 6.31
N ASN A 50 24.39 -25.72 5.06
CA ASN A 50 25.55 -26.14 4.27
C ASN A 50 26.85 -25.48 4.80
N PRO A 51 27.81 -26.24 5.36
CA PRO A 51 29.04 -25.68 5.92
C PRO A 51 30.05 -25.22 4.86
N PHE A 52 29.88 -25.65 3.60
CA PHE A 52 30.76 -25.26 2.49
C PHE A 52 30.30 -23.98 1.79
N ASN A 53 29.13 -23.46 2.15
CA ASN A 53 28.69 -22.19 1.64
C ASN A 53 29.47 -21.09 2.38
N PRO A 54 30.17 -20.16 1.68
CA PRO A 54 30.81 -19.03 2.36
C PRO A 54 29.77 -18.26 3.18
N PRO A 55 30.18 -17.43 4.16
CA PRO A 55 29.26 -16.60 4.93
C PRO A 55 28.56 -15.59 4.00
N GLN A 56 27.49 -16.04 3.35
CA GLN A 56 26.57 -15.21 2.58
C GLN A 56 25.75 -14.43 3.61
N GLY A 57 25.72 -13.11 3.49
CA GLY A 57 25.00 -12.25 4.43
C GLY A 57 23.51 -12.58 4.49
N VAL A 58 22.72 -12.00 3.59
CA VAL A 58 21.29 -12.26 3.50
C VAL A 58 21.03 -13.29 2.40
N ILE A 59 20.28 -14.35 2.73
CA ILE A 59 19.85 -15.36 1.75
C ILE A 59 18.83 -14.71 0.81
N HIS A 60 19.06 -14.79 -0.49
CA HIS A 60 18.13 -14.28 -1.50
C HIS A 60 16.88 -15.16 -1.58
N ASP A 61 15.73 -14.61 -1.21
CA ASP A 61 14.43 -15.25 -1.39
C ASP A 61 13.73 -14.72 -2.66
N PRO A 62 13.44 -15.58 -3.66
CA PRO A 62 12.72 -15.17 -4.86
C PRO A 62 11.30 -14.67 -4.57
N ALA A 63 10.63 -15.14 -3.51
CA ALA A 63 9.30 -14.68 -3.15
C ALA A 63 9.32 -13.23 -2.66
N MET A 64 10.28 -12.89 -1.80
CA MET A 64 10.51 -11.51 -1.37
C MET A 64 10.88 -10.61 -2.55
N GLN A 65 11.78 -11.07 -3.44
CA GLN A 65 12.16 -10.29 -4.60
C GLN A 65 10.96 -9.99 -5.53
N ARG A 66 10.08 -10.98 -5.75
CA ARG A 66 8.84 -10.79 -6.52
C ARG A 66 7.88 -9.83 -5.84
N TRP A 67 7.78 -9.87 -4.51
CA TRP A 67 6.95 -8.93 -3.77
C TRP A 67 7.44 -7.49 -3.91
N PHE A 68 8.76 -7.27 -3.79
CA PHE A 68 9.34 -5.96 -4.03
C PHE A 68 9.15 -5.50 -5.48
N SER A 69 9.42 -6.37 -6.46
CA SER A 69 9.27 -6.01 -7.87
C SER A 69 7.83 -5.62 -8.20
N ALA A 70 6.83 -6.36 -7.69
CA ALA A 70 5.43 -6.06 -7.93
C ALA A 70 4.97 -4.68 -7.43
N ARG A 71 5.62 -4.15 -6.37
CA ARG A 71 5.33 -2.80 -5.87
C ARG A 71 5.94 -1.72 -6.72
N VAL A 72 7.10 -1.98 -7.31
CA VAL A 72 7.84 -1.00 -8.12
C VAL A 72 7.29 -0.95 -9.55
N THR A 73 6.90 -2.09 -10.13
CA THR A 73 6.38 -2.18 -11.50
C THR A 73 4.88 -1.89 -11.63
N TYR A 74 4.24 -1.36 -10.59
CA TYR A 74 2.79 -1.10 -10.58
C TYR A 74 2.32 -0.16 -11.69
N ALA A 75 3.18 0.78 -12.11
CA ALA A 75 2.87 1.74 -13.16
C ALA A 75 2.57 1.08 -14.52
N GLU A 76 3.22 -0.04 -14.84
CA GLU A 76 3.03 -0.76 -16.11
C GLU A 76 1.66 -1.44 -16.19
N TYR A 77 1.06 -1.78 -15.04
CA TYR A 77 -0.21 -2.48 -14.95
C TYR A 77 -1.40 -1.54 -14.63
N LEU A 78 -1.14 -0.24 -14.51
CA LEU A 78 -2.18 0.73 -14.18
C LEU A 78 -3.15 0.90 -15.37
N GLN A 79 -4.37 0.41 -15.21
CA GLN A 79 -5.43 0.60 -16.20
C GLN A 79 -6.25 1.86 -15.89
N PRO A 80 -6.66 2.63 -16.93
CA PRO A 80 -7.56 3.75 -16.74
C PRO A 80 -8.91 3.22 -16.22
N SER A 81 -9.28 3.60 -14.99
CA SER A 81 -10.49 3.13 -14.32
C SER A 81 -11.22 4.28 -13.64
N LYS A 82 -12.55 4.26 -13.67
CA LYS A 82 -13.40 5.28 -13.03
C LYS A 82 -13.08 5.45 -11.54
N LYS A 83 -12.78 4.34 -10.85
CA LYS A 83 -12.38 4.35 -9.43
C LYS A 83 -11.03 5.04 -9.24
N GLY A 84 -10.05 4.75 -10.10
CA GLY A 84 -8.73 5.38 -10.06
C GLY A 84 -8.81 6.88 -10.34
N THR A 85 -9.61 7.29 -11.33
CA THR A 85 -9.86 8.70 -11.64
C THR A 85 -10.50 9.44 -10.47
N LEU A 86 -11.48 8.84 -9.79
CA LEU A 86 -12.11 9.44 -8.60
C LEU A 86 -11.09 9.69 -7.49
N VAL A 87 -10.25 8.70 -7.19
CA VAL A 87 -9.18 8.83 -6.20
C VAL A 87 -8.23 9.96 -6.59
N PHE A 88 -7.77 9.99 -7.85
CA PHE A 88 -6.90 11.04 -8.34
C PHE A 88 -7.52 12.44 -8.20
N LEU A 89 -8.81 12.60 -8.54
CA LEU A 89 -9.51 13.88 -8.39
C LEU A 89 -9.67 14.29 -6.93
N LEU A 90 -9.91 13.36 -6.01
CA LEU A 90 -10.01 13.67 -4.58
C LEU A 90 -8.67 14.17 -4.03
N PHE A 91 -7.58 13.45 -4.31
CA PHE A 91 -6.26 13.84 -3.83
C PHE A 91 -5.74 15.11 -4.54
N GLY A 92 -5.85 15.16 -5.86
CA GLY A 92 -5.47 16.34 -6.64
C GLY A 92 -6.31 17.57 -6.30
N GLY A 93 -7.62 17.39 -6.11
CA GLY A 93 -8.54 18.43 -5.68
C GLY A 93 -8.25 18.93 -4.27
N ALA A 94 -7.88 18.06 -3.33
CA ALA A 94 -7.47 18.47 -1.99
C ALA A 94 -6.21 19.34 -2.02
N ILE A 95 -5.19 18.96 -2.81
CA ILE A 95 -3.96 19.73 -2.97
C ILE A 95 -4.25 21.09 -3.64
N ALA A 96 -5.03 21.09 -4.73
CA ALA A 96 -5.42 22.31 -5.43
C ALA A 96 -6.26 23.23 -4.54
N GLY A 97 -7.16 22.66 -3.74
CA GLY A 97 -7.97 23.39 -2.76
C GLY A 97 -7.12 24.02 -1.68
N LEU A 98 -6.16 23.29 -1.11
CA LEU A 98 -5.21 23.82 -0.13
C LEU A 98 -4.38 24.97 -0.71
N TYR A 99 -3.86 24.80 -1.92
CA TYR A 99 -3.15 25.85 -2.65
C TYR A 99 -4.03 27.07 -2.88
N GLY A 100 -5.29 26.87 -3.27
CA GLY A 100 -6.27 27.94 -3.46
C GLY A 100 -6.53 28.72 -2.18
N LEU A 101 -6.71 28.05 -1.04
CA LEU A 101 -6.92 28.68 0.26
C LEU A 101 -5.71 29.53 0.69
N ILE A 102 -4.51 28.99 0.55
CA ILE A 102 -3.26 29.71 0.85
C ILE A 102 -3.13 30.94 -0.07
N SER A 103 -3.45 30.78 -1.35
CA SER A 103 -3.38 31.86 -2.34
C SER A 103 -4.39 32.97 -2.05
N ILE A 104 -5.63 32.63 -1.68
CA ILE A 104 -6.65 33.61 -1.29
C ILE A 104 -6.21 34.39 -0.05
N ARG A 105 -5.70 33.69 0.97
CA ARG A 105 -5.19 34.34 2.19
C ARG A 105 -4.03 35.27 1.84
N ARG A 106 -3.07 34.81 1.05
CA ARG A 106 -1.92 35.61 0.59
C ARG A 106 -2.39 36.87 -0.13
N ASN A 107 -3.29 36.73 -1.11
CA ASN A 107 -3.76 37.86 -1.90
C ASN A 107 -4.52 38.89 -1.03
N ARG A 108 -5.34 38.43 -0.08
CA ARG A 108 -6.01 39.33 0.89
C ARG A 108 -5.03 40.12 1.76
N LEU A 109 -3.89 39.53 2.11
CA LEU A 109 -2.85 40.21 2.89
C LEU A 109 -2.03 41.18 2.03
N LEU A 110 -1.75 40.82 0.77
CA LEU A 110 -0.91 41.63 -0.13
C LEU A 110 -1.67 42.78 -0.80
N GLU A 111 -2.95 42.60 -1.12
CA GLU A 111 -3.77 43.59 -1.84
C GLU A 111 -3.74 45.01 -1.20
N PRO A 112 -3.95 45.18 0.12
CA PRO A 112 -3.88 46.52 0.73
C PRO A 112 -2.44 47.07 0.80
N VAL A 113 -1.43 46.20 0.82
CA VAL A 113 -0.01 46.59 0.78
C VAL A 113 0.35 47.13 -0.60
N GLU A 114 -0.07 46.44 -1.66
CA GLU A 114 0.14 46.82 -3.06
C GLU A 114 -0.59 48.12 -3.42
N LYS A 115 -1.82 48.30 -2.93
CA LYS A 115 -2.61 49.53 -3.12
C LYS A 115 -2.12 50.72 -2.29
N GLY A 116 -1.11 50.54 -1.43
CA GLY A 116 -0.58 51.60 -0.58
C GLY A 116 -1.53 52.05 0.54
N GLN A 117 -2.54 51.25 0.88
CA GLN A 117 -3.54 51.58 1.90
C GLN A 117 -3.02 51.40 3.33
N LEU A 118 -1.92 50.66 3.51
CA LEU A 118 -1.29 50.38 4.80
C LEU A 118 0.00 51.18 5.01
N SER A 119 0.13 51.78 6.19
CA SER A 119 1.37 52.43 6.63
C SER A 119 2.49 51.39 6.81
N TYR A 120 3.77 51.80 6.70
CA TYR A 120 4.91 50.90 6.87
C TYR A 120 4.93 50.21 8.25
N ARG A 121 4.49 50.92 9.30
CA ARG A 121 4.39 50.37 10.66
C ARG A 121 3.33 49.25 10.72
N ASP A 122 2.18 49.45 10.11
CA ASP A 122 1.08 48.49 10.14
C ASP A 122 1.39 47.24 9.31
N ARG A 123 2.15 47.37 8.21
CA ARG A 123 2.63 46.22 7.41
C ARG A 123 3.48 45.27 8.23
N ALA A 124 4.40 45.80 9.04
CA ALA A 124 5.29 44.98 9.86
C ALA A 124 4.52 44.16 10.91
N LEU A 125 3.37 44.66 11.39
CA LEU A 125 2.52 43.97 12.36
C LEU A 125 1.54 42.97 11.73
N THR A 126 1.09 43.23 10.49
CA THR A 126 0.03 42.44 9.83
C THR A 126 0.56 41.35 8.89
N ALA A 127 1.63 41.62 8.14
CA ALA A 127 2.16 40.70 7.13
C ALA A 127 3.22 39.72 7.67
N MET A 128 3.88 40.07 8.78
CA MET A 128 4.91 39.25 9.44
C MET A 128 4.64 39.17 10.96
N PRO A 129 3.63 38.40 11.40
CA PRO A 129 3.46 38.17 12.83
C PRO A 129 4.73 37.46 13.36
N ARG A 130 5.34 38.03 14.40
CA ARG A 130 6.47 37.43 15.13
C ARG A 130 6.06 36.10 15.76
#